data_AF-N4WKS9-F1
#
_entry.id   AF-N4WKS9-F1
#
_cell.length_a   1.000
_cell.length_b   1.000
_cell.length_c   1.000
_cell.angle_alpha   90.00
_cell.angle_beta   90.00
_cell.angle_gamma   90.00
#
_symmetry.space_group_name_H-M   'P 1'
#
loop_
_entity.id
_entity.type
_entity.pdbx_description
1 polymer ?
#
loop_
_entity_poly.entity_id
_entity_poly.type
_entity_poly.pdbx_seq_one_letter_code
_entity_poly.pdbx_strand_id
1 'polypeptide(L)'
;EISQKVSVANSLDHSHDTAVSTATHTKTHNVTPTGKPRAHFMLDMAHHEYIFPTGGTINATMVEILVLLPQWFRNPQILMRFLNNGLTSNIHMTILEEYRQLELNTSDEIERARDYIADSYRKAMRKIMPAWLRRNHKAPEDWDATVMSIENIIPEAAKKGGYVAPASIPFKDLAVGLKKLPQGYDAGDLTRALDFAMKNDKPGKDGSTTELMFPDDIHTILDHIGRTEITLTHLDTYVVPRYATVIRATEQARRKKIADCRMQRQARVESIQKPMDSTQSPQQSGLNQHAQSLPSSETMSTQVQIQQQTRSTTMTFSGLQSSIPYRGMDI
;
A
#
# COMPACT_ATOMS: atom_id res chain seq x y z
N GLU A 1 19.09 -55.99 -5.93
CA GLU A 1 18.27 -56.08 -7.16
C GLU A 1 17.06 -56.96 -6.89
N ILE A 2 15.87 -56.39 -6.81
CA ILE A 2 14.61 -57.14 -6.71
C ILE A 2 13.75 -56.68 -7.86
N SER A 3 13.62 -57.56 -8.85
CA SER A 3 12.87 -57.37 -10.08
C SER A 3 11.39 -57.65 -9.82
N GLN A 4 10.55 -56.63 -9.93
CA GLN A 4 9.09 -56.78 -9.91
C GLN A 4 8.53 -56.60 -11.31
N LYS A 5 8.11 -57.73 -11.90
CA LYS A 5 7.20 -57.82 -13.04
C LYS A 5 5.84 -57.26 -12.63
N VAL A 6 5.31 -56.29 -13.38
CA VAL A 6 3.89 -55.95 -13.35
C VAL A 6 3.30 -56.16 -14.74
N SER A 7 2.23 -56.94 -14.74
CA SER A 7 1.52 -57.47 -15.90
C SER A 7 0.58 -56.43 -16.50
N VAL A 8 0.50 -56.48 -17.83
CA VAL A 8 -0.46 -55.78 -18.69
C VAL A 8 -1.86 -56.37 -18.52
N ALA A 9 -2.89 -55.52 -18.49
CA ALA A 9 -4.26 -55.87 -18.82
C ALA A 9 -4.91 -54.72 -19.61
N ASN A 10 -5.50 -55.08 -20.75
CA ASN A 10 -6.11 -54.20 -21.74
C ASN A 10 -7.59 -53.91 -21.44
N SER A 11 -8.05 -52.84 -22.10
CA SER A 11 -9.36 -52.63 -22.74
C SER A 11 -10.53 -52.14 -21.90
N LEU A 12 -11.01 -50.93 -22.21
CA LEU A 12 -12.43 -50.74 -22.49
C LEU A 12 -12.63 -49.55 -23.44
N ASP A 13 -13.12 -49.93 -24.62
CA ASP A 13 -13.54 -49.12 -25.75
C ASP A 13 -14.91 -48.50 -25.44
N HIS A 14 -15.01 -47.17 -25.43
CA HIS A 14 -16.26 -46.43 -25.29
C HIS A 14 -16.39 -45.44 -26.45
N SER A 15 -16.97 -45.96 -27.53
CA SER A 15 -17.62 -45.18 -28.58
C SER A 15 -18.80 -44.40 -27.95
N HIS A 16 -18.70 -43.08 -27.95
CA HIS A 16 -19.82 -42.20 -27.62
C HIS A 16 -20.18 -41.33 -28.83
N ASP A 17 -21.48 -41.30 -29.07
CA ASP A 17 -22.20 -40.70 -30.17
C ASP A 17 -21.88 -39.21 -30.40
N THR A 18 -21.64 -38.91 -31.67
CA THR A 18 -21.54 -37.56 -32.23
C THR A 18 -22.94 -36.94 -32.33
N ALA A 19 -23.41 -36.32 -31.24
CA ALA A 19 -24.58 -35.45 -31.29
C ALA A 19 -24.20 -34.09 -31.91
N VAL A 20 -24.67 -33.86 -33.13
CA VAL A 20 -24.53 -32.61 -33.88
C VAL A 20 -25.24 -31.49 -33.12
N SER A 21 -24.46 -30.64 -32.45
CA SER A 21 -24.95 -29.44 -31.77
C SER A 21 -25.20 -28.33 -32.78
N THR A 22 -26.46 -27.92 -32.91
CA THR A 22 -26.90 -26.83 -33.78
C THR A 22 -26.36 -25.50 -33.24
N ALA A 23 -25.26 -25.03 -33.82
CA ALA A 23 -24.64 -23.76 -33.48
C ALA A 23 -25.59 -22.60 -33.82
N THR A 24 -26.19 -22.02 -32.78
CA THR A 24 -26.93 -20.77 -32.90
C THR A 24 -25.89 -19.65 -32.95
N HIS A 25 -25.58 -19.15 -34.14
CA HIS A 25 -24.71 -17.99 -34.37
C HIS A 25 -25.34 -16.74 -33.75
N THR A 26 -25.08 -16.49 -32.47
CA THR A 26 -25.30 -15.18 -31.86
C THR A 26 -24.29 -14.21 -32.47
N LYS A 27 -24.80 -13.29 -33.28
CA LYS A 27 -24.09 -12.17 -33.90
C LYS A 27 -23.42 -11.34 -32.79
N THR A 28 -22.16 -11.63 -32.51
CA THR A 28 -21.33 -10.89 -31.56
C THR A 28 -21.12 -9.49 -32.12
N HIS A 29 -21.89 -8.54 -31.62
CA HIS A 29 -21.63 -7.12 -31.83
C HIS A 29 -20.24 -6.80 -31.24
N ASN A 30 -19.27 -6.56 -32.11
CA ASN A 30 -17.97 -5.99 -31.77
C ASN A 30 -18.19 -4.53 -31.30
N VAL A 31 -18.71 -4.36 -30.09
CA VAL A 31 -18.70 -3.07 -29.41
C VAL A 31 -17.25 -2.85 -28.98
N THR A 32 -16.56 -1.95 -29.66
CA THR A 32 -15.25 -1.48 -29.23
C THR A 32 -15.40 -0.97 -27.80
N PRO A 33 -14.74 -1.58 -26.80
CA PRO A 33 -14.89 -1.16 -25.42
C PRO A 33 -14.33 0.26 -25.30
N THR A 34 -15.22 1.26 -25.25
CA THR A 34 -14.91 2.68 -25.05
C THR A 34 -14.50 2.98 -23.60
N GLY A 35 -14.06 1.96 -22.86
CA GLY A 35 -13.57 2.10 -21.50
C GLY A 35 -12.21 2.80 -21.49
N LYS A 36 -12.04 3.80 -20.62
CA LYS A 36 -10.74 4.41 -20.36
C LYS A 36 -9.71 3.30 -20.05
N PRO A 37 -8.50 3.35 -20.62
CA PRO A 37 -7.47 2.34 -20.36
C PRO A 37 -7.27 2.20 -18.85
N ARG A 38 -7.14 0.94 -18.40
CA ARG A 38 -6.95 0.63 -16.99
C ARG A 38 -5.67 1.32 -16.54
N ALA A 39 -5.76 2.14 -15.49
CA ALA A 39 -4.61 2.86 -14.95
C ALA A 39 -3.42 1.90 -14.79
N HIS A 40 -2.25 2.29 -15.28
CA HIS A 40 -1.00 1.52 -15.20
C HIS A 40 -0.41 1.59 -13.79
N PHE A 41 -1.20 1.22 -12.79
CA PHE A 41 -0.76 1.28 -11.40
C PHE A 41 0.37 0.26 -11.18
N MET A 42 1.56 0.77 -10.82
CA MET A 42 2.79 0.04 -10.55
C MET A 42 3.39 -0.74 -11.74
N LEU A 43 2.84 -0.65 -12.97
CA LEU A 43 3.36 -1.44 -14.09
C LEU A 43 4.77 -1.03 -14.52
N ASP A 44 5.11 0.24 -14.35
CA ASP A 44 6.43 0.79 -14.70
C ASP A 44 7.49 0.48 -13.64
N MET A 45 7.09 -0.13 -12.53
CA MET A 45 8.02 -0.50 -11.46
C MET A 45 8.71 -1.82 -11.79
N ALA A 46 10.03 -1.84 -11.68
CA ALA A 46 10.82 -3.05 -11.85
C ALA A 46 10.34 -4.15 -10.90
N HIS A 47 10.28 -5.38 -11.41
CA HIS A 47 9.73 -6.51 -10.66
C HIS A 47 10.69 -7.02 -9.58
N HIS A 48 12.00 -6.79 -9.77
CA HIS A 48 13.07 -7.18 -8.84
C HIS A 48 12.93 -8.63 -8.35
N GLU A 49 12.57 -9.56 -9.24
CA GLU A 49 12.37 -10.98 -8.90
C GLU A 49 13.70 -11.69 -8.66
N TYR A 50 14.39 -11.32 -7.59
CA TYR A 50 15.70 -11.85 -7.21
C TYR A 50 15.59 -13.09 -6.30
N ILE A 51 16.56 -13.97 -6.41
CA ILE A 51 16.90 -14.93 -5.36
C ILE A 51 18.00 -14.26 -4.54
N PHE A 52 17.81 -14.14 -3.22
CA PHE A 52 18.85 -13.55 -2.37
C PHE A 52 20.11 -14.41 -2.35
N PRO A 53 21.32 -13.81 -2.36
CA PRO A 53 22.54 -14.54 -2.12
C PRO A 53 22.52 -15.18 -0.72
N THR A 54 23.28 -16.26 -0.53
CA THR A 54 23.49 -16.85 0.80
C THR A 54 24.43 -15.97 1.62
N GLY A 55 24.13 -15.80 2.91
CA GLY A 55 24.95 -14.93 3.78
C GLY A 55 24.33 -14.57 5.13
N GLY A 56 23.24 -15.26 5.51
CA GLY A 56 22.57 -15.08 6.78
C GLY A 56 21.18 -14.47 6.64
N THR A 57 20.48 -14.35 7.76
CA THR A 57 19.10 -13.91 7.77
C THR A 57 18.98 -12.43 7.44
N ILE A 58 18.06 -12.12 6.51
CA ILE A 58 17.62 -10.76 6.18
C ILE A 58 16.21 -10.62 6.69
N ASN A 59 16.00 -9.79 7.71
CA ASN A 59 14.69 -9.50 8.26
C ASN A 59 14.14 -8.20 7.66
N ALA A 60 13.00 -8.29 6.99
CA ALA A 60 12.33 -7.13 6.43
C ALA A 60 10.91 -7.00 6.97
N THR A 61 10.52 -5.77 7.32
CA THR A 61 9.13 -5.46 7.70
C THR A 61 8.21 -5.57 6.48
N MET A 62 6.91 -5.79 6.71
CA MET A 62 5.91 -5.65 5.64
C MET A 62 6.02 -4.30 4.93
N VAL A 63 6.29 -3.21 5.67
CA VAL A 63 6.42 -1.87 5.08
C VAL A 63 7.60 -1.81 4.12
N GLU A 64 8.78 -2.33 4.50
CA GLU A 64 9.95 -2.33 3.63
C GLU A 64 9.73 -3.07 2.33
N ILE A 65 9.13 -4.26 2.40
CA ILE A 65 8.87 -5.06 1.21
C ILE A 65 7.89 -4.33 0.29
N LEU A 66 6.79 -3.79 0.82
CA LEU A 66 5.81 -3.07 0.00
C LEU A 66 6.36 -1.77 -0.61
N VAL A 67 7.28 -1.10 0.08
CA VAL A 67 7.80 0.20 -0.32
C VAL A 67 9.03 0.09 -1.21
N LEU A 68 10.00 -0.74 -0.86
CA LEU A 68 11.29 -0.89 -1.55
C LEU A 68 11.22 -1.95 -2.66
N LEU A 69 10.38 -2.97 -2.47
CA LEU A 69 10.20 -4.09 -3.40
C LEU A 69 8.72 -4.23 -3.82
N PRO A 70 8.14 -3.17 -4.43
CA PRO A 70 6.70 -2.99 -4.60
C PRO A 70 6.00 -4.08 -5.39
N GLN A 71 6.71 -4.92 -6.16
CA GLN A 71 6.13 -6.05 -6.89
C GLN A 71 6.16 -7.38 -6.13
N TRP A 72 6.87 -7.44 -5.00
CA TRP A 72 7.08 -8.70 -4.26
C TRP A 72 5.83 -9.22 -3.57
N PHE A 73 4.83 -8.39 -3.33
CA PHE A 73 3.55 -8.86 -2.81
C PHE A 73 2.83 -9.83 -3.76
N ARG A 74 3.24 -9.90 -5.03
CA ARG A 74 2.73 -10.91 -5.97
C ARG A 74 3.36 -12.28 -5.75
N ASN A 75 4.50 -12.37 -5.07
CA ASN A 75 5.09 -13.63 -4.67
C ASN A 75 4.15 -14.33 -3.67
N PRO A 76 3.70 -15.56 -3.95
CA PRO A 76 2.71 -16.21 -3.09
C PRO A 76 3.18 -16.47 -1.64
N GLN A 77 4.50 -16.62 -1.38
CA GLN A 77 5.03 -16.81 -0.03
C GLN A 77 4.94 -15.51 0.79
N ILE A 78 5.38 -14.38 0.20
CA ILE A 78 5.22 -13.05 0.80
C ILE A 78 3.76 -12.72 1.03
N LEU A 79 2.92 -12.97 0.02
CA LEU A 79 1.51 -12.66 0.11
C LEU A 79 0.83 -13.46 1.22
N MET A 80 1.14 -14.75 1.34
CA MET A 80 0.62 -15.60 2.41
C MET A 80 1.01 -15.04 3.79
N ARG A 81 2.29 -14.66 3.97
CA ARG A 81 2.75 -14.00 5.20
C ARG A 81 1.91 -12.77 5.51
N PHE A 82 1.72 -11.89 4.53
CA PHE A 82 0.99 -10.66 4.74
C PHE A 82 -0.48 -10.88 5.04
N LEU A 83 -1.15 -11.77 4.31
CA LEU A 83 -2.57 -12.06 4.52
C LEU A 83 -2.83 -12.76 5.85
N ASN A 84 -1.98 -13.70 6.26
CA ASN A 84 -2.07 -14.37 7.55
C ASN A 84 -1.91 -13.37 8.71
N ASN A 85 -1.16 -12.29 8.51
CA ASN A 85 -0.99 -11.20 9.47
C ASN A 85 -2.03 -10.06 9.29
N GLY A 86 -3.04 -10.24 8.45
CA GLY A 86 -4.19 -9.33 8.34
C GLY A 86 -4.04 -8.19 7.33
N LEU A 87 -3.09 -8.26 6.39
CA LEU A 87 -2.95 -7.24 5.34
C LEU A 87 -4.23 -7.16 4.49
N THR A 88 -4.63 -5.93 4.18
CA THR A 88 -5.74 -5.63 3.27
C THR A 88 -5.28 -4.69 2.17
N SER A 89 -5.99 -4.63 1.05
CA SER A 89 -5.67 -3.68 -0.04
C SER A 89 -5.70 -2.22 0.43
N ASN A 90 -6.59 -1.86 1.36
CA ASN A 90 -6.62 -0.52 1.94
C ASN A 90 -5.36 -0.24 2.76
N ILE A 91 -4.92 -1.17 3.61
CA ILE A 91 -3.70 -1.01 4.41
C ILE A 91 -2.47 -0.90 3.51
N HIS A 92 -2.37 -1.78 2.49
CA HIS A 92 -1.29 -1.71 1.52
C HIS A 92 -1.27 -0.36 0.80
N MET A 93 -2.43 0.12 0.33
CA MET A 93 -2.53 1.43 -0.31
C MET A 93 -2.09 2.56 0.61
N THR A 94 -2.55 2.57 1.87
CA THR A 94 -2.14 3.59 2.85
C THR A 94 -0.64 3.57 3.13
N ILE A 95 -0.01 2.39 3.19
CA ILE A 95 1.45 2.28 3.29
C ILE A 95 2.13 2.90 2.06
N LEU A 96 1.67 2.57 0.85
CA LEU A 96 2.24 3.14 -0.38
C LEU A 96 2.04 4.66 -0.45
N GLU A 97 0.88 5.18 -0.06
CA GLU A 97 0.60 6.63 -0.04
C GLU A 97 1.53 7.36 0.93
N GLU A 98 1.87 6.75 2.06
CA GLU A 98 2.76 7.34 3.06
C GLU A 98 4.21 7.44 2.56
N TYR A 99 4.71 6.40 1.88
CA TYR A 99 6.15 6.29 1.56
C TYR A 99 6.50 6.51 0.09
N ARG A 100 5.54 6.45 -0.84
CA ARG A 100 5.79 6.54 -2.29
C ARG A 100 5.00 7.63 -2.98
N GLN A 101 5.58 8.16 -4.05
CA GLN A 101 4.91 9.02 -5.01
C GLN A 101 4.17 8.12 -6.02
N LEU A 102 2.84 8.12 -5.97
CA LEU A 102 2.00 7.22 -6.80
C LEU A 102 1.31 7.91 -7.97
N GLU A 103 1.40 9.25 -8.05
CA GLU A 103 0.79 10.07 -9.11
C GLU A 103 -0.72 9.85 -9.31
N LEU A 104 -1.44 9.44 -8.26
CA LEU A 104 -2.89 9.27 -8.28
C LEU A 104 -3.56 10.57 -7.87
N ASN A 105 -4.16 11.27 -8.83
CA ASN A 105 -4.69 12.62 -8.62
C ASN A 105 -6.18 12.63 -8.31
N THR A 106 -6.88 11.53 -8.58
CA THR A 106 -8.32 11.41 -8.43
C THR A 106 -8.73 10.27 -7.51
N SER A 107 -9.89 10.42 -6.85
CA SER A 107 -10.46 9.34 -6.01
C SER A 107 -10.68 8.04 -6.81
N ASP A 108 -11.07 8.15 -8.08
CA ASP A 108 -11.31 7.00 -8.96
C ASP A 108 -10.02 6.26 -9.33
N GLU A 109 -8.89 6.97 -9.43
CA GLU A 109 -7.57 6.34 -9.62
C GLU A 109 -7.12 5.59 -8.37
N ILE A 110 -7.35 6.17 -7.18
CA ILE A 110 -7.04 5.52 -5.91
C ILE A 110 -7.89 4.26 -5.70
N GLU A 111 -9.19 4.29 -6.01
CA GLU A 111 -10.04 3.09 -5.97
C GLU A 111 -9.57 2.03 -6.97
N ARG A 112 -9.25 2.41 -8.21
CA ARG A 112 -8.73 1.46 -9.22
C ARG A 112 -7.39 0.84 -8.82
N ALA A 113 -6.50 1.61 -8.18
CA ALA A 113 -5.24 1.11 -7.63
C ALA A 113 -5.49 0.08 -6.50
N ARG A 114 -6.43 0.36 -5.60
CA ARG A 114 -6.85 -0.60 -4.55
C ARG A 114 -7.45 -1.87 -5.12
N ASP A 115 -8.32 -1.76 -6.12
CA ASP A 115 -8.90 -2.90 -6.83
C ASP A 115 -7.84 -3.74 -7.53
N TYR A 116 -6.84 -3.09 -8.12
CA TYR A 116 -5.70 -3.75 -8.75
C TYR A 116 -4.89 -4.57 -7.73
N ILE A 117 -4.60 -4.02 -6.56
CA ILE A 117 -3.92 -4.73 -5.46
C ILE A 117 -4.76 -5.94 -5.04
N ALA A 118 -6.06 -5.75 -4.81
CA ALA A 118 -6.96 -6.82 -4.39
C ALA A 118 -7.09 -7.95 -5.45
N ASP A 119 -7.16 -7.60 -6.73
CA ASP A 119 -7.16 -8.57 -7.84
C ASP A 119 -5.84 -9.33 -7.95
N SER A 120 -4.71 -8.63 -7.76
CA SER A 120 -3.39 -9.25 -7.73
C SER A 120 -3.26 -10.26 -6.58
N TYR A 121 -3.77 -9.92 -5.38
CA TYR A 121 -3.84 -10.88 -4.26
C TYR A 121 -4.64 -12.12 -4.63
N ARG A 122 -5.85 -11.92 -5.18
CA ARG A 122 -6.73 -13.01 -5.59
C ARG A 122 -6.07 -13.91 -6.63
N LYS A 123 -5.39 -13.35 -7.63
CA LYS A 123 -4.68 -14.10 -8.66
C LYS A 123 -3.53 -14.91 -8.06
N ALA A 124 -2.68 -14.30 -7.24
CA ALA A 124 -1.57 -14.99 -6.62
C ALA A 124 -2.03 -16.12 -5.68
N MET A 125 -3.03 -15.88 -4.84
CA MET A 125 -3.56 -16.89 -3.93
C MET A 125 -4.27 -18.03 -4.64
N ARG A 126 -4.99 -17.76 -5.74
CA ARG A 126 -5.66 -18.81 -6.53
C ARG A 126 -4.70 -19.74 -7.27
N LYS A 127 -3.43 -19.35 -7.45
CA LYS A 127 -2.40 -20.27 -7.94
C LYS A 127 -2.07 -21.37 -6.92
N ILE A 128 -2.14 -21.06 -5.63
CA ILE A 128 -1.90 -22.04 -4.55
C ILE A 128 -3.20 -22.76 -4.18
N MET A 129 -4.29 -22.00 -4.00
CA MET A 129 -5.58 -22.48 -3.54
C MET A 129 -6.66 -22.00 -4.51
N PRO A 130 -7.02 -22.78 -5.55
CA PRO A 130 -7.93 -22.34 -6.62
C PRO A 130 -9.29 -21.81 -6.13
N ALA A 131 -9.83 -22.39 -5.05
CA ALA A 131 -11.08 -21.97 -4.42
C ALA A 131 -10.92 -20.79 -3.44
N TRP A 132 -9.75 -20.15 -3.38
CA TRP A 132 -9.47 -19.08 -2.43
C TRP A 132 -10.41 -17.88 -2.64
N LEU A 133 -11.02 -17.49 -1.53
CA LEU A 133 -11.80 -16.26 -1.37
C LEU A 133 -11.29 -15.56 -0.13
N ARG A 134 -11.19 -14.22 -0.18
CA ARG A 134 -10.73 -13.41 0.96
C ARG A 134 -11.52 -13.70 2.24
N ARG A 135 -12.85 -13.79 2.15
CA ARG A 135 -13.75 -14.09 3.29
C ARG A 135 -13.54 -15.47 3.92
N ASN A 136 -12.96 -16.40 3.17
CA ASN A 136 -12.69 -17.78 3.62
C ASN A 136 -11.21 -17.99 3.97
N HIS A 137 -10.36 -16.96 3.85
CA HIS A 137 -8.97 -17.07 4.21
C HIS A 137 -8.83 -17.26 5.72
N LYS A 138 -8.09 -18.28 6.12
CA LYS A 138 -7.71 -18.55 7.49
C LYS A 138 -6.21 -18.79 7.50
N ALA A 139 -5.51 -18.15 8.44
CA ALA A 139 -4.14 -18.50 8.72
C ALA A 139 -4.10 -19.99 9.16
N PRO A 140 -3.11 -20.78 8.70
CA PRO A 140 -2.86 -22.10 9.24
C PRO A 140 -2.70 -22.07 10.77
N GLU A 141 -3.06 -23.16 11.45
CA GLU A 141 -2.96 -23.26 12.92
C GLU A 141 -1.50 -23.19 13.41
N ASP A 142 -0.57 -23.67 12.58
CA ASP A 142 0.88 -23.65 12.78
C ASP A 142 1.55 -22.38 12.22
N TRP A 143 0.78 -21.34 11.87
CA TRP A 143 1.33 -20.09 11.35
C TRP A 143 2.15 -19.34 12.41
N ASP A 144 3.45 -19.21 12.19
CA ASP A 144 4.33 -18.38 13.01
C ASP A 144 4.34 -16.92 12.52
N ALA A 145 3.62 -16.08 13.25
CA ALA A 145 3.51 -14.64 12.97
C ALA A 145 4.79 -13.83 13.28
N THR A 146 5.81 -14.46 13.86
CA THR A 146 7.08 -13.81 14.21
C THR A 146 8.12 -13.88 13.09
N VAL A 147 7.89 -14.72 12.07
CA VAL A 147 8.82 -14.91 10.95
C VAL A 147 8.82 -13.68 10.04
N MET A 148 9.94 -12.95 10.07
CA MET A 148 10.16 -11.76 9.22
C MET A 148 11.20 -11.97 8.11
N SER A 149 11.89 -13.12 8.12
CA SER A 149 12.97 -13.39 7.17
C SER A 149 12.45 -13.44 5.72
N ILE A 150 13.24 -12.88 4.82
CA ILE A 150 13.01 -12.92 3.36
C ILE A 150 14.06 -13.74 2.60
N GLU A 151 15.00 -14.36 3.32
CA GLU A 151 16.16 -15.06 2.75
C GLU A 151 15.76 -16.21 1.81
N ASN A 152 14.74 -17.00 2.20
CA ASN A 152 14.36 -18.22 1.48
C ASN A 152 13.23 -18.02 0.47
N ILE A 153 12.95 -16.77 0.08
CA ILE A 153 11.88 -16.49 -0.86
C ILE A 153 12.35 -16.82 -2.28
N ILE A 154 11.59 -17.68 -2.93
CA ILE A 154 11.85 -18.08 -4.32
C ILE A 154 10.83 -17.36 -5.21
N PRO A 155 11.28 -16.49 -6.15
CA PRO A 155 10.42 -15.89 -7.16
C PRO A 155 9.64 -16.92 -7.97
N GLU A 156 8.45 -16.56 -8.45
CA GLU A 156 7.64 -17.50 -9.24
C GLU A 156 8.32 -17.87 -10.56
N ALA A 157 9.04 -16.93 -11.18
CA ALA A 157 9.85 -17.19 -12.36
C ALA A 157 10.93 -18.25 -12.09
N ALA A 158 11.53 -18.27 -10.90
CA ALA A 158 12.56 -19.22 -10.50
C ALA A 158 12.05 -20.66 -10.35
N LYS A 159 10.73 -20.85 -10.17
CA LYS A 159 10.12 -22.18 -10.09
C LYS A 159 9.91 -22.82 -11.46
N LYS A 160 10.00 -22.05 -12.54
CA LYS A 160 9.87 -22.53 -13.91
C LYS A 160 11.26 -22.82 -14.46
N GLY A 161 11.38 -23.85 -15.31
CA GLY A 161 12.63 -24.12 -16.02
C GLY A 161 13.05 -22.91 -16.85
N GLY A 162 14.36 -22.63 -16.91
CA GLY A 162 14.92 -21.52 -17.69
C GLY A 162 14.89 -20.16 -16.98
N TYR A 163 14.78 -20.14 -15.65
CA TYR A 163 14.96 -18.91 -14.88
C TYR A 163 16.34 -18.30 -15.11
N VAL A 164 16.34 -17.04 -15.51
CA VAL A 164 17.53 -16.19 -15.56
C VAL A 164 17.34 -15.13 -14.49
N ALA A 165 18.25 -15.11 -13.51
CA ALA A 165 18.22 -14.09 -12.48
C ALA A 165 18.31 -12.70 -13.13
N PRO A 166 17.46 -11.74 -12.74
CA PRO A 166 17.61 -10.37 -13.19
C PRO A 166 19.01 -9.85 -12.85
N ALA A 167 19.56 -8.97 -13.69
CA ALA A 167 20.81 -8.31 -13.37
C ALA A 167 20.67 -7.50 -12.06
N SER A 168 21.72 -7.51 -11.24
CA SER A 168 21.79 -6.67 -10.06
C SER A 168 21.73 -5.20 -10.46
N ILE A 169 21.09 -4.39 -9.62
CA ILE A 169 20.92 -2.95 -9.83
C ILE A 169 21.69 -2.18 -8.75
N PRO A 170 22.06 -0.91 -8.98
CA PRO A 170 22.52 -0.04 -7.91
C PRO A 170 21.53 -0.04 -6.75
N PHE A 171 22.01 -0.20 -5.51
CA PHE A 171 21.13 -0.28 -4.34
C PHE A 171 20.24 0.96 -4.21
N LYS A 172 20.81 2.15 -4.52
CA LYS A 172 20.11 3.44 -4.52
C LYS A 172 18.88 3.47 -5.44
N ASP A 173 18.82 2.63 -6.46
CA ASP A 173 17.68 2.59 -7.38
C ASP A 173 16.40 2.05 -6.71
N LEU A 174 16.53 1.31 -5.59
CA LEU A 174 15.39 0.95 -4.74
C LEU A 174 14.68 2.19 -4.15
N ALA A 175 15.37 3.33 -4.06
CA ALA A 175 14.82 4.59 -3.55
C ALA A 175 14.08 5.41 -4.61
N VAL A 176 14.11 5.01 -5.90
CA VAL A 176 13.40 5.73 -6.97
C VAL A 176 11.91 5.76 -6.66
N GLY A 177 11.31 6.96 -6.66
CA GLY A 177 9.88 7.18 -6.39
C GLY A 177 9.47 7.13 -4.91
N LEU A 178 10.43 7.05 -3.97
CA LEU A 178 10.13 7.23 -2.55
C LEU A 178 9.90 8.70 -2.19
N LYS A 179 8.98 8.94 -1.25
CA LYS A 179 8.84 10.22 -0.53
C LYS A 179 9.82 10.31 0.63
N LYS A 180 9.99 9.19 1.34
CA LYS A 180 10.90 9.01 2.48
C LYS A 180 11.20 7.52 2.66
N LEU A 181 12.32 7.21 3.29
CA LEU A 181 12.64 5.84 3.71
C LEU A 181 11.72 5.42 4.87
N PRO A 182 11.35 4.13 4.98
CA PRO A 182 10.81 3.59 6.22
C PRO A 182 11.74 3.91 7.40
N GLN A 183 11.18 4.15 8.59
CA GLN A 183 11.95 4.50 9.79
C GLN A 183 11.36 3.87 11.04
N GLY A 184 12.16 3.78 12.11
CA GLY A 184 11.75 3.20 13.38
C GLY A 184 11.22 1.78 13.20
N TYR A 185 10.03 1.51 13.73
CA TYR A 185 9.41 0.18 13.68
C TYR A 185 8.90 -0.25 12.30
N ASP A 186 8.97 0.62 11.30
CA ASP A 186 8.66 0.27 9.91
C ASP A 186 9.93 -0.06 9.11
N ALA A 187 11.12 0.11 9.70
CA ALA A 187 12.41 -0.20 9.09
C ALA A 187 13.02 -1.49 9.65
N GLY A 188 13.77 -2.18 8.81
CA GLY A 188 14.49 -3.41 9.10
C GLY A 188 15.79 -3.42 8.28
N ASP A 189 16.23 -4.61 7.86
CA ASP A 189 17.55 -4.76 7.22
C ASP A 189 17.63 -4.09 5.85
N LEU A 190 16.55 -4.10 5.06
CA LEU A 190 16.55 -3.51 3.71
C LEU A 190 16.73 -1.99 3.73
N THR A 191 16.04 -1.30 4.63
CA THR A 191 16.12 0.16 4.78
C THR A 191 17.50 0.56 5.28
N ARG A 192 18.04 -0.17 6.26
CA ARG A 192 19.39 0.11 6.78
C ARG A 192 20.46 -0.12 5.73
N ALA A 193 20.36 -1.21 4.97
CA ALA A 193 21.28 -1.49 3.88
C ALA A 193 21.19 -0.42 2.78
N LEU A 194 19.98 0.02 2.42
CA LEU A 194 19.76 1.10 1.45
C LEU A 194 20.33 2.44 1.95
N ASP A 195 20.05 2.83 3.20
CA ASP A 195 20.57 4.06 3.79
C ASP A 195 22.11 4.09 3.82
N PHE A 196 22.73 2.94 4.12
CA PHE A 196 24.18 2.79 4.03
C PHE A 196 24.67 2.91 2.58
N ALA A 197 24.05 2.21 1.64
CA ALA A 197 24.46 2.20 0.24
C ALA A 197 24.26 3.55 -0.47
N MET A 198 23.35 4.39 0.01
CA MET A 198 23.19 5.77 -0.48
C MET A 198 24.33 6.71 -0.04
N LYS A 199 25.13 6.32 0.97
CA LYS A 199 26.17 7.17 1.58
C LYS A 199 27.58 6.63 1.34
N ASN A 200 27.72 5.44 0.77
CA ASN A 200 28.98 4.73 0.67
C ASN A 200 29.11 4.05 -0.68
N ASP A 201 30.34 3.96 -1.16
CA ASP A 201 30.74 3.18 -2.33
C ASP A 201 31.70 2.06 -1.89
N LYS A 202 31.80 0.98 -2.67
CA LYS A 202 32.76 -0.09 -2.40
C LYS A 202 34.02 0.07 -3.25
N PRO A 203 35.22 -0.22 -2.71
CA PRO A 203 36.45 -0.18 -3.48
C PRO A 203 36.43 -1.27 -4.59
N GLY A 204 36.69 -0.84 -5.81
CA GLY A 204 36.90 -1.67 -6.99
C GLY A 204 38.27 -2.34 -6.99
N LYS A 205 38.45 -3.35 -7.87
CA LYS A 205 39.69 -4.15 -7.95
C LYS A 205 40.91 -3.33 -8.39
N ASP A 206 40.69 -2.23 -9.09
CA ASP A 206 41.67 -1.29 -9.63
C ASP A 206 41.88 -0.06 -8.73
N GLY A 207 41.26 -0.03 -7.54
CA GLY A 207 41.26 1.12 -6.64
C GLY A 207 40.24 2.20 -7.02
N SER A 208 39.42 2.00 -8.07
CA SER A 208 38.26 2.85 -8.33
C SER A 208 37.18 2.67 -7.26
N THR A 209 36.20 3.55 -7.19
CA THR A 209 35.00 3.35 -6.37
C THR A 209 33.87 2.84 -7.26
N THR A 210 33.17 1.81 -6.79
CA THR A 210 32.02 1.22 -7.48
C THR A 210 30.78 1.28 -6.59
N GLU A 211 29.62 1.40 -7.20
CA GLU A 211 28.36 1.44 -6.46
C GLU A 211 28.08 0.09 -5.80
N LEU A 212 27.40 0.12 -4.65
CA LEU A 212 26.86 -1.07 -4.02
C LEU A 212 25.65 -1.56 -4.82
N MET A 213 25.59 -2.86 -5.08
CA MET A 213 24.62 -3.50 -5.97
C MET A 213 23.65 -4.38 -5.16
N PHE A 214 22.36 -4.28 -5.46
CA PHE A 214 21.31 -5.13 -4.92
C PHE A 214 20.94 -6.23 -5.93
N PRO A 215 20.78 -7.50 -5.50
CA PRO A 215 20.88 -7.99 -4.11
C PRO A 215 22.30 -8.39 -3.69
N ASP A 216 23.29 -8.40 -4.59
CA ASP A 216 24.58 -9.06 -4.39
C ASP A 216 25.38 -8.57 -3.16
N ASP A 217 25.37 -7.27 -2.87
CA ASP A 217 26.14 -6.69 -1.77
C ASP A 217 25.37 -6.60 -0.44
N ILE A 218 24.13 -7.09 -0.36
CA ILE A 218 23.30 -6.90 0.84
C ILE A 218 23.94 -7.48 2.10
N HIS A 219 24.51 -8.69 2.02
CA HIS A 219 25.15 -9.33 3.17
C HIS A 219 26.44 -8.61 3.55
N THR A 220 27.26 -8.20 2.57
CA THR A 220 28.45 -7.39 2.81
C THR A 220 28.11 -6.12 3.57
N ILE A 221 27.03 -5.45 3.20
CA ILE A 221 26.56 -4.25 3.91
C ILE A 221 26.11 -4.60 5.32
N LEU A 222 25.25 -5.61 5.49
CA LEU A 222 24.69 -5.99 6.80
C LEU A 222 25.73 -6.57 7.77
N ASP A 223 26.78 -7.20 7.26
CA ASP A 223 27.92 -7.66 8.06
C ASP A 223 28.77 -6.47 8.53
N HIS A 224 28.84 -5.41 7.74
CA HIS A 224 29.55 -4.18 8.10
C HIS A 224 28.78 -3.33 9.11
N ILE A 225 27.48 -3.08 8.89
CA ILE A 225 26.67 -2.19 9.74
C ILE A 225 25.91 -2.92 10.87
N GLY A 226 25.94 -4.25 10.87
CA GLY A 226 25.13 -5.09 11.74
C GLY A 226 23.66 -5.20 11.30
N ARG A 227 23.00 -6.29 11.71
CA ARG A 227 21.58 -6.55 11.42
C ARG A 227 20.67 -5.83 12.40
N THR A 228 19.40 -5.69 12.03
CA THR A 228 18.38 -5.02 12.84
C THR A 228 17.97 -5.91 14.00
N GLU A 229 17.92 -5.33 15.20
CA GLU A 229 17.31 -5.99 16.36
C GLU A 229 15.79 -5.98 16.19
N ILE A 230 15.23 -7.15 15.87
CA ILE A 230 13.79 -7.30 15.67
C ILE A 230 13.08 -7.32 17.02
N THR A 231 12.32 -6.26 17.29
CA THR A 231 11.38 -6.18 18.41
C THR A 231 9.96 -6.54 17.98
N LEU A 232 9.06 -6.77 18.95
CA LEU A 232 7.64 -7.06 18.69
C LEU A 232 6.97 -6.01 17.80
N THR A 233 7.36 -4.73 17.90
CA THR A 233 6.76 -3.65 17.12
C THR A 233 7.14 -3.65 15.65
N HIS A 234 8.16 -4.39 15.24
CA HIS A 234 8.53 -4.59 13.84
C HIS A 234 7.66 -5.66 13.15
N LEU A 235 7.05 -6.57 13.92
CA LEU A 235 6.27 -7.67 13.38
C LEU A 235 5.05 -7.17 12.59
N ASP A 236 4.71 -7.88 11.52
CA ASP A 236 3.58 -7.57 10.65
C ASP A 236 2.25 -7.43 11.42
N THR A 237 2.07 -8.23 12.48
CA THR A 237 0.90 -8.22 13.37
C THR A 237 0.73 -6.89 14.11
N TYR A 238 1.80 -6.09 14.28
CA TYR A 238 1.76 -4.76 14.87
C TYR A 238 1.77 -3.65 13.81
N VAL A 239 2.29 -3.91 12.61
CA VAL A 239 2.21 -2.99 11.47
C VAL A 239 0.75 -2.80 11.05
N VAL A 240 0.00 -3.90 10.87
CA VAL A 240 -1.37 -3.88 10.35
C VAL A 240 -2.32 -3.01 11.21
N PRO A 241 -2.41 -3.16 12.54
CA PRO A 241 -3.26 -2.32 13.38
C PRO A 241 -2.86 -0.84 13.39
N ARG A 242 -1.57 -0.54 13.21
CA ARG A 242 -1.03 0.83 13.16
C ARG A 242 -1.59 1.57 11.96
N TYR A 243 -1.45 1.00 10.77
CA TYR A 243 -2.00 1.58 9.55
C TYR A 243 -3.53 1.52 9.50
N ALA A 244 -4.16 0.49 10.10
CA ALA A 244 -5.61 0.48 10.27
C ALA A 244 -6.12 1.66 11.12
N THR A 245 -5.35 2.11 12.10
CA THR A 245 -5.68 3.28 12.91
C THR A 245 -5.60 4.57 12.10
N VAL A 246 -4.59 4.72 11.25
CA VAL A 246 -4.48 5.84 10.30
C VAL A 246 -5.70 5.90 9.37
N ILE A 247 -6.09 4.76 8.79
CA ILE A 247 -7.28 4.68 7.92
C ILE A 247 -8.55 5.12 8.67
N ARG A 248 -8.76 4.61 9.89
CA ARG A 248 -9.92 4.99 10.71
C ARG A 248 -9.95 6.48 11.01
N ALA A 249 -8.81 7.07 11.38
CA ALA A 249 -8.70 8.49 11.67
C ALA A 249 -9.02 9.35 10.44
N THR A 250 -8.46 9.01 9.27
CA THR A 250 -8.72 9.70 8.00
C THR A 250 -10.20 9.62 7.62
N GLU A 251 -10.84 8.46 7.75
CA GLU A 251 -12.25 8.28 7.44
C GLU A 251 -13.16 9.05 8.42
N GLN A 252 -12.84 9.07 9.72
CA GLN A 252 -13.56 9.88 10.70
C GLN A 252 -13.47 11.38 10.38
N ALA A 253 -12.28 11.87 10.02
CA ALA A 253 -12.07 13.25 9.62
C ALA A 253 -12.89 13.59 8.36
N ARG A 254 -12.92 12.70 7.36
CA ARG A 254 -13.73 12.86 6.15
C ARG A 254 -15.23 12.94 6.47
N ARG A 255 -15.74 12.04 7.31
CA ARG A 255 -17.15 12.04 7.74
C ARG A 255 -17.51 13.32 8.48
N LYS A 256 -16.66 13.77 9.41
CA LYS A 256 -16.85 15.03 10.13
C LYS A 256 -16.94 16.22 9.17
N LYS A 257 -16.00 16.34 8.22
CA LYS A 257 -16.02 17.39 7.19
C LYS A 257 -17.33 17.40 6.38
N ILE A 258 -17.84 16.22 6.00
CA ILE A 258 -19.11 16.12 5.27
C ILE A 258 -20.29 16.57 6.14
N ALA A 259 -20.31 16.18 7.42
CA ALA A 259 -21.35 16.59 8.36
C ALA A 259 -21.34 18.11 8.58
N ASP A 260 -20.17 18.71 8.81
CA ASP A 260 -20.00 20.15 8.99
C ASP A 260 -20.49 20.93 7.76
N CYS A 261 -20.12 20.48 6.55
CA CYS A 261 -20.60 21.06 5.29
C CYS A 261 -22.13 21.00 5.15
N ARG A 262 -22.78 19.92 5.64
CA ARG A 262 -24.24 19.79 5.61
C ARG A 262 -24.90 20.75 6.59
N MET A 263 -24.38 20.87 7.81
CA MET A 263 -24.87 21.82 8.81
C MET A 263 -24.75 23.27 8.33
N GLN A 264 -23.62 23.64 7.72
CA GLN A 264 -23.44 24.99 7.16
C GLN A 264 -24.44 25.29 6.04
N ARG A 265 -24.75 24.30 5.19
CA ARG A 265 -25.78 24.46 4.14
C ARG A 265 -27.17 24.64 4.73
N GLN A 266 -27.53 23.88 5.77
CA GLN A 266 -28.81 24.03 6.47
C GLN A 266 -28.94 25.40 7.12
N ALA A 267 -27.93 25.84 7.88
CA ALA A 267 -27.91 27.17 8.50
C ALA A 267 -28.03 28.30 7.48
N ARG A 268 -27.40 28.16 6.30
CA ARG A 268 -27.54 29.15 5.22
C ARG A 268 -28.97 29.20 4.66
N VAL A 269 -29.62 28.05 4.46
CA VAL A 269 -31.02 27.99 3.99
C VAL A 269 -31.96 28.62 5.02
N GLU A 270 -31.78 28.33 6.31
CA GLU A 270 -32.56 28.92 7.40
C GLU A 270 -32.38 30.46 7.48
N SER A 271 -31.17 30.96 7.23
CA SER A 271 -30.92 32.41 7.22
C SER A 271 -31.63 33.14 6.07
N ILE A 272 -31.86 32.46 4.94
CA ILE A 272 -32.58 33.02 3.79
C ILE A 272 -34.10 32.95 3.99
N GLN A 273 -34.58 31.92 4.70
CA GLN A 273 -36.01 31.72 4.94
C GLN A 273 -36.57 32.51 6.11
N LYS A 274 -35.73 33.14 6.96
CA LYS A 274 -36.23 34.10 7.94
C LYS A 274 -36.91 35.24 7.19
N PRO A 275 -38.25 35.36 7.28
CA PRO A 275 -38.96 36.46 6.64
C PRO A 275 -38.32 37.75 7.14
N MET A 276 -38.03 38.68 6.25
CA MET A 276 -37.85 40.06 6.68
C MET A 276 -39.19 40.46 7.28
N ASP A 277 -39.35 40.32 8.60
CA ASP A 277 -40.38 41.00 9.36
C ASP A 277 -40.03 42.49 9.33
N SER A 278 -40.24 43.08 8.15
CA SER A 278 -40.24 44.51 7.90
C SER A 278 -41.57 45.05 8.40
N THR A 279 -41.76 45.03 9.71
CA THR A 279 -42.69 45.93 10.39
C THR A 279 -41.87 47.06 11.02
N GLN A 280 -41.04 47.73 10.22
CA GLN A 280 -40.55 49.06 10.57
C GLN A 280 -41.63 50.05 10.11
N SER A 281 -42.47 50.46 11.05
CA SER A 281 -43.32 51.64 10.88
C SER A 281 -42.44 52.85 10.56
N PRO A 282 -42.82 53.68 9.57
CA PRO A 282 -42.10 54.91 9.24
C PRO A 282 -42.36 55.94 10.34
N GLN A 283 -41.49 56.00 11.34
CA GLN A 283 -41.47 57.11 12.28
C GLN A 283 -40.51 58.18 11.75
N GLN A 284 -41.11 59.21 11.14
CA GLN A 284 -40.48 60.50 10.85
C GLN A 284 -39.85 61.06 12.13
N SER A 285 -38.56 61.42 12.10
CA SER A 285 -38.07 62.56 12.87
C SER A 285 -36.67 62.97 12.46
N GLY A 286 -36.54 64.27 12.17
CA GLY A 286 -35.41 65.06 12.63
C GLY A 286 -34.20 65.09 11.71
N LEU A 287 -34.17 66.10 10.85
CA LEU A 287 -32.93 66.73 10.40
C LEU A 287 -31.99 66.93 11.60
N ASN A 288 -30.77 66.42 11.50
CA ASN A 288 -29.61 67.12 12.06
C ASN A 288 -28.40 66.92 11.15
N GLN A 289 -28.02 68.01 10.52
CA GLN A 289 -26.76 68.17 9.82
C GLN A 289 -25.64 68.21 10.86
N HIS A 290 -24.70 67.27 10.80
CA HIS A 290 -23.36 67.52 11.31
C HIS A 290 -22.32 66.97 10.35
N ALA A 291 -21.40 67.87 10.03
CA ALA A 291 -20.36 67.76 9.05
C ALA A 291 -19.11 67.06 9.62
N GLN A 292 -18.21 66.71 8.70
CA GLN A 292 -16.79 66.39 8.92
C GLN A 292 -16.56 65.05 9.65
N SER A 293 -15.65 64.17 9.23
CA SER A 293 -14.39 64.34 8.50
C SER A 293 -13.99 63.02 7.85
N LEU A 294 -13.28 63.09 6.71
CA LEU A 294 -12.53 61.96 6.16
C LEU A 294 -11.48 61.45 7.16
N PRO A 295 -11.24 60.13 7.24
CA PRO A 295 -9.93 59.61 7.53
C PRO A 295 -9.32 58.95 6.30
N SER A 296 -8.07 59.34 6.13
CA SER A 296 -7.02 58.89 5.22
C SER A 296 -6.92 57.38 5.04
N SER A 297 -6.55 57.02 3.81
CA SER A 297 -6.07 55.72 3.38
C SER A 297 -4.88 55.26 4.23
N GLU A 298 -5.06 54.19 5.02
CA GLU A 298 -3.94 53.49 5.66
C GLU A 298 -3.92 52.04 5.17
N THR A 299 -2.96 51.81 4.28
CA THR A 299 -2.63 50.51 3.69
C THR A 299 -2.04 49.61 4.77
N MET A 300 -2.90 48.86 5.46
CA MET A 300 -2.45 47.77 6.34
C MET A 300 -2.10 46.56 5.48
N SER A 301 -0.82 46.45 5.14
CA SER A 301 -0.19 45.21 4.68
C SER A 301 -0.26 44.20 5.81
N THR A 302 -1.24 43.31 5.76
CA THR A 302 -1.33 42.16 6.67
C THR A 302 -0.24 41.16 6.29
N GLN A 303 0.95 41.37 6.82
CA GLN A 303 2.01 40.36 6.83
C GLN A 303 1.58 39.23 7.76
N VAL A 304 0.91 38.22 7.19
CA VAL A 304 0.61 36.96 7.87
C VAL A 304 1.95 36.23 8.04
N GLN A 305 2.59 36.47 9.18
CA GLN A 305 3.72 35.69 9.64
C GLN A 305 3.18 34.31 10.05
N ILE A 306 3.17 33.37 9.10
CA ILE A 306 2.95 31.95 9.37
C ILE A 306 4.16 31.48 10.18
N GLN A 307 4.07 31.62 11.50
CA GLN A 307 4.96 30.94 12.42
C GLN A 307 4.64 29.44 12.30
N GLN A 308 5.45 28.74 11.51
CA GLN A 308 5.47 27.28 11.48
C GLN A 308 5.94 26.78 12.85
N GLN A 309 5.03 26.70 13.82
CA GLN A 309 5.23 25.83 14.98
C GLN A 309 5.14 24.40 14.47
N THR A 310 6.28 23.82 14.15
CA THR A 310 6.48 22.38 14.10
C THR A 310 6.27 21.83 15.51
N ARG A 311 5.00 21.67 15.91
CA ARG A 311 4.65 20.83 17.05
C ARG A 311 4.94 19.39 16.62
N SER A 312 6.15 18.94 16.89
CA SER A 312 6.46 17.52 17.05
C SER A 312 5.56 16.99 18.16
N THR A 313 4.39 16.49 17.77
CA THR A 313 3.48 15.81 18.69
C THR A 313 4.13 14.46 18.99
N THR A 314 4.99 14.43 20.00
CA THR A 314 5.42 13.19 20.64
C THR A 314 4.19 12.58 21.30
N MET A 315 3.47 11.74 20.54
CA MET A 315 2.40 10.90 21.07
C MET A 315 3.05 9.89 22.03
N THR A 316 3.09 10.24 23.31
CA THR A 316 3.54 9.32 24.36
C THR A 316 2.41 8.33 24.59
N PHE A 317 2.46 7.17 23.92
CA PHE A 317 1.53 6.07 24.14
C PHE A 317 1.89 5.37 25.46
N SER A 318 1.28 5.82 26.55
CA SER A 318 1.24 5.07 27.81
C SER A 318 0.17 3.97 27.68
N GLY A 319 0.54 2.77 28.11
CA GLY A 319 -0.15 1.52 27.82
C GLY A 319 -1.65 1.50 28.17
N LEU A 320 -2.43 1.07 27.19
CA LEU A 320 -3.74 0.47 27.41
C LEU A 320 -3.67 -0.95 26.85
N GLN A 321 -3.57 -1.93 27.76
CA GLN A 321 -4.01 -3.29 27.48
C GLN A 321 -5.51 -3.25 27.20
N SER A 322 -5.89 -3.17 25.93
CA SER A 322 -7.26 -3.37 25.50
C SER A 322 -7.37 -4.71 24.78
N SER A 323 -7.79 -5.74 25.51
CA SER A 323 -8.39 -6.94 24.94
C SER A 323 -9.71 -6.53 24.27
N ILE A 324 -9.68 -6.28 22.95
CA ILE A 324 -10.89 -6.05 22.16
C ILE A 324 -11.16 -7.32 21.35
N PRO A 325 -12.33 -7.97 21.52
CA PRO A 325 -12.74 -9.07 20.64
C PRO A 325 -12.98 -8.54 19.23
N TYR A 326 -12.31 -9.15 18.27
CA TYR A 326 -12.42 -8.85 16.84
C TYR A 326 -13.85 -9.17 16.37
N ARG A 327 -14.73 -8.18 16.35
CA ARG A 327 -16.08 -8.31 15.80
C ARG A 327 -15.97 -8.20 14.28
N GLY A 328 -16.15 -9.34 13.60
CA GLY A 328 -16.18 -9.42 12.15
C GLY A 328 -17.13 -8.38 11.56
N MET A 329 -16.61 -7.55 10.65
CA MET A 329 -17.45 -6.90 9.67
C MET A 329 -17.69 -7.91 8.55
N ASP A 330 -18.92 -8.39 8.46
CA ASP A 330 -19.41 -9.17 7.33
C ASP A 330 -19.29 -8.35 6.03
N ILE A 331 -18.55 -8.91 5.07
CA ILE A 331 -18.61 -8.61 3.64
C ILE A 331 -18.61 -9.94 2.87
#